data_AF-A0A8X8XF99-F1
#
_entry.id   AF-A0A8X8XF99-F1
#
_cell.length_a   1.000
_cell.length_b   1.000
_cell.length_c   1.000
_cell.angle_alpha   90.00
_cell.angle_beta   90.00
_cell.angle_gamma   90.00
#
_symmetry.space_group_name_H-M   'P 1'
#
loop_
_entity.id
_entity.type
_entity.pdbx_description
1 polymer ?
#
loop_
_entity_poly.entity_id
_entity_poly.type
_entity_poly.pdbx_seq_one_letter_code
_entity_poly.pdbx_strand_id
1 'polypeptide(L)'
;MHLGCLLRRRPGLARHVHPFIDLLFPSLRHREYCAPALLTALRSSPLLIKLRYLYRVDSRGCKLVGCGSAVPSLQISNDDLSKIVDTNDEWISVRTGIRNRRILTGKDSLTDLATEAARKALQMAEVDPEEVDLVLMCTSTPEDLFGSAPQIQKALGCKHNPLAYDITAACSGFVLGLVSAACYIKGGGFKNVLVIGADALSRYVDWNDRGSCILFGDAAGAVLMQACDSDEDGLFSFDMHSDGEGQRHLNAKMKEREKEHHELGTNGSLLGLLPRGSSYSCIQMNGKEVFRFAVRVVPHSIELALAKAGLTRSSIDWLLLHQANQRIIDAVATRLELSSERVISNLANYGNTSAASIPLALDEAVRSGKVQAGHTIAAAGFGAGLTWGSAIIRWG
;
A
#
# COMPACT_ATOMS: atom_id res chain seq x y z
N MET A 1 7.61 25.12 -54.58
CA MET A 1 6.34 25.85 -54.45
C MET A 1 5.62 25.28 -53.23
N HIS A 2 5.86 25.87 -52.07
CA HIS A 2 4.87 26.68 -51.34
C HIS A 2 3.65 25.88 -50.83
N LEU A 3 3.73 25.47 -49.57
CA LEU A 3 2.70 25.88 -48.60
C LEU A 3 3.41 26.18 -47.28
N GLY A 4 3.39 27.45 -46.90
CA GLY A 4 3.94 27.96 -45.65
C GLY A 4 2.88 28.67 -44.84
N CYS A 5 3.29 28.98 -43.60
CA CYS A 5 2.70 29.92 -42.64
C CYS A 5 1.43 29.48 -41.89
N LEU A 6 1.63 29.13 -40.61
CA LEU A 6 0.94 29.79 -39.49
C LEU A 6 1.56 29.45 -38.13
N LEU A 7 2.74 30.02 -37.83
CA LEU A 7 3.06 30.43 -36.46
C LEU A 7 3.74 31.79 -36.53
N ARG A 8 2.94 32.82 -36.24
CA ARG A 8 3.33 34.23 -36.21
C ARG A 8 4.39 34.47 -35.14
N ARG A 9 5.38 35.27 -35.54
CA ARG A 9 6.42 35.90 -34.73
C ARG A 9 5.83 36.55 -33.47
N ARG A 10 6.38 36.20 -32.30
CA ARG A 10 6.55 37.13 -31.18
C ARG A 10 8.06 37.37 -31.01
N PRO A 11 8.57 38.60 -31.15
CA PRO A 11 9.95 38.90 -30.79
C PRO A 11 10.04 39.00 -29.27
N GLY A 12 10.93 38.23 -28.63
CA GLY A 12 11.22 38.38 -27.20
C GLY A 12 11.29 37.13 -26.32
N LEU A 13 11.60 35.93 -26.84
CA LEU A 13 11.99 34.80 -25.98
C LEU A 13 13.39 34.32 -26.36
N ALA A 14 14.39 34.77 -25.61
CA ALA A 14 15.69 34.12 -25.58
C ALA A 14 15.48 32.67 -25.12
N ARG A 15 15.81 31.70 -25.98
CA ARG A 15 15.88 30.29 -25.57
C ARG A 15 17.14 30.12 -24.72
N HIS A 16 16.96 30.05 -23.41
CA HIS A 16 18.01 29.55 -22.53
C HIS A 16 18.27 28.09 -22.87
N VAL A 17 19.38 27.83 -23.58
CA VAL A 17 20.02 26.53 -23.57
C VAL A 17 20.53 26.31 -22.15
N HIS A 18 20.20 25.16 -21.56
CA HIS A 18 20.53 24.84 -20.18
C HIS A 18 22.07 24.92 -19.97
N PRO A 19 22.58 25.59 -18.92
CA PRO A 19 24.01 25.86 -18.74
C PRO A 19 24.91 24.62 -18.62
N PHE A 20 24.31 23.42 -18.54
CA PHE A 20 25.01 22.15 -18.50
C PHE A 20 25.50 21.65 -19.87
N ILE A 21 24.83 22.02 -20.97
CA ILE A 21 25.21 21.56 -22.31
C ILE A 21 26.46 22.30 -22.81
N ASP A 22 26.57 23.58 -22.49
CA ASP A 22 27.71 24.44 -22.88
C ASP A 22 29.02 24.09 -22.16
N LEU A 23 28.94 23.41 -21.02
CA LEU A 23 30.10 22.94 -20.25
C LEU A 23 30.66 21.62 -20.81
N LEU A 24 29.81 20.78 -21.39
CA LEU A 24 30.18 19.43 -21.84
C LEU A 24 30.61 19.38 -23.31
N PHE A 25 30.15 20.33 -24.15
CA PHE A 25 30.41 20.30 -25.59
C PHE A 25 30.75 21.68 -26.16
N PRO A 26 31.99 22.19 -25.97
CA PRO A 26 32.40 23.52 -26.44
C PRO A 26 32.30 23.70 -27.97
N SER A 27 32.40 22.60 -28.73
CA SER A 27 32.31 22.59 -30.19
C SER A 27 30.90 22.79 -30.76
N LEU A 28 29.86 22.77 -29.91
CA LEU A 28 28.46 22.94 -30.31
C LEU A 28 27.93 24.37 -30.14
N ARG A 29 28.76 25.31 -29.65
CA ARG A 29 28.36 26.70 -29.31
C ARG A 29 27.73 27.52 -30.43
N HIS A 30 27.85 27.14 -31.71
CA HIS A 30 27.48 28.01 -32.83
C HIS A 30 26.78 27.31 -34.01
N ARG A 31 26.08 26.18 -33.80
CA ARG A 31 25.32 25.54 -34.90
C ARG A 31 23.89 25.20 -34.50
N GLU A 32 22.93 25.66 -35.29
CA GLU A 32 21.55 25.20 -35.24
C GLU A 32 21.47 23.77 -35.78
N TYR A 33 21.14 22.81 -34.91
CA TYR A 33 20.87 21.43 -35.32
C TYR A 33 19.37 21.14 -35.15
N CYS A 34 18.78 20.43 -36.11
CA CYS A 34 17.46 19.82 -35.94
C CYS A 34 17.53 18.76 -34.81
N ALA A 35 16.53 18.75 -33.92
CA ALA A 35 16.45 17.89 -32.73
C ALA A 35 16.83 16.39 -32.93
N PRO A 36 16.54 15.74 -34.07
CA PRO A 36 16.94 14.33 -34.28
C PRO A 36 18.45 14.13 -34.44
N ALA A 37 19.17 15.10 -35.02
CA ALA A 37 20.62 14.99 -35.23
C ALA A 37 21.40 15.17 -33.91
N LEU A 38 20.90 16.02 -33.01
CA LEU A 38 21.47 16.22 -31.68
C LEU A 38 21.33 14.95 -30.81
N LEU A 39 20.17 14.30 -30.86
CA LEU A 39 19.91 13.03 -30.17
C LEU A 39 20.80 11.88 -30.68
N THR A 40 21.10 11.86 -31.98
CA THR A 40 21.94 10.82 -32.59
C THR A 40 23.42 11.03 -32.23
N ALA A 41 23.89 12.28 -32.22
CA ALA A 41 25.26 12.63 -31.81
C ALA A 41 25.50 12.43 -30.30
N LEU A 42 24.47 12.62 -29.46
CA LEU A 42 24.53 12.34 -28.03
C LEU A 42 24.62 10.82 -27.73
N ARG A 43 23.97 9.97 -28.53
CA ARG A 43 23.99 8.51 -28.35
C ARG A 43 25.35 7.85 -28.64
N SER A 44 26.18 8.47 -29.49
CA SER A 44 27.47 7.93 -29.94
C SER A 44 28.69 8.57 -29.28
N SER A 45 28.50 9.47 -28.31
CA SER A 45 29.60 10.13 -27.59
C SER A 45 30.31 9.17 -26.62
N PRO A 46 31.64 8.96 -26.75
CA PRO A 46 32.44 8.13 -25.83
C PRO A 46 32.37 8.59 -24.37
N LEU A 47 32.09 9.88 -24.14
CA LEU A 47 31.96 10.48 -22.82
C LEU A 47 30.65 10.11 -22.13
N LEU A 48 29.55 9.97 -22.88
CA LEU A 48 28.26 9.46 -22.39
C LEU A 48 28.29 7.96 -22.16
N ILE A 49 29.07 7.21 -22.95
CA ILE A 49 29.34 5.78 -22.72
C ILE A 49 30.17 5.59 -21.43
N LYS A 50 31.18 6.44 -21.18
CA LYS A 50 31.93 6.46 -19.91
C LYS A 50 31.07 6.89 -18.71
N LEU A 51 30.15 7.85 -18.89
CA LEU A 51 29.17 8.24 -17.87
C LEU A 51 28.17 7.12 -17.55
N ARG A 52 27.72 6.35 -18.55
CA ARG A 52 26.93 5.11 -18.34
C ARG A 52 27.69 4.03 -17.58
N TYR A 53 29.01 3.99 -17.70
CA TYR A 53 29.87 3.08 -16.95
C TYR A 53 30.19 3.58 -15.53
N LEU A 54 30.29 4.90 -15.33
CA LEU A 54 30.54 5.53 -14.03
C LEU A 54 29.27 5.70 -13.18
N TYR A 55 28.11 5.82 -13.82
CA TYR A 55 26.78 5.73 -13.24
C TYR A 55 26.06 4.57 -13.93
N ARG A 56 26.29 3.33 -13.46
CA ARG A 56 25.35 2.24 -13.72
C ARG A 56 24.04 2.56 -12.99
N VAL A 57 23.24 3.45 -13.55
CA VAL A 57 21.78 3.33 -13.42
C VAL A 57 21.42 2.15 -14.32
N ASP A 58 21.72 0.97 -13.81
CA ASP A 58 21.15 -0.26 -14.33
C ASP A 58 19.65 -0.07 -14.17
N SER A 59 18.90 0.09 -15.27
CA SER A 59 17.46 0.28 -15.19
C SER A 59 16.87 -1.05 -14.73
N ARG A 60 16.77 -1.22 -13.41
CA ARG A 60 16.17 -2.40 -12.81
C ARG A 60 14.66 -2.21 -12.75
N GLY A 61 13.91 -3.28 -13.02
CA GLY A 61 12.51 -3.40 -12.66
C GLY A 61 12.35 -3.94 -11.24
N CYS A 62 11.12 -4.09 -10.78
CA CYS A 62 10.80 -4.89 -9.61
C CYS A 62 9.58 -5.78 -9.86
N LYS A 63 9.57 -6.97 -9.28
CA LYS A 63 8.45 -7.92 -9.36
C LYS A 63 8.08 -8.46 -7.99
N LEU A 64 6.82 -8.89 -7.84
CA LEU A 64 6.32 -9.49 -6.61
C LEU A 64 6.48 -11.01 -6.73
N VAL A 65 7.36 -11.58 -5.92
CA VAL A 65 7.82 -12.98 -6.06
C VAL A 65 7.30 -13.91 -4.97
N GLY A 66 6.74 -13.36 -3.89
CA GLY A 66 6.16 -14.15 -2.81
C GLY A 66 5.23 -13.34 -1.94
N CYS A 67 4.25 -14.01 -1.35
CA CYS A 67 3.31 -13.43 -0.41
C CYS A 67 3.03 -14.39 0.75
N GLY A 68 2.58 -13.82 1.86
CA GLY A 68 2.26 -14.56 3.07
C GLY A 68 1.35 -13.78 3.98
N SER A 69 0.61 -14.48 4.82
CA SER A 69 -0.30 -13.86 5.77
C SER A 69 -0.41 -14.64 7.08
N ALA A 70 -0.79 -13.93 8.13
CA ALA A 70 -1.06 -14.48 9.44
C ALA A 70 -2.20 -13.72 10.11
N VAL A 71 -3.06 -14.45 10.82
CA VAL A 71 -4.22 -13.90 11.51
C VAL A 71 -4.31 -14.47 12.93
N PRO A 72 -4.87 -13.72 13.89
CA PRO A 72 -5.16 -14.25 15.21
C PRO A 72 -6.08 -15.48 15.17
N SER A 73 -5.96 -16.32 16.20
CA SER A 73 -6.78 -17.52 16.35
C SER A 73 -8.22 -17.20 16.75
N LEU A 74 -8.43 -16.19 17.60
CA LEU A 74 -9.75 -15.78 18.04
C LEU A 74 -10.54 -15.17 16.88
N GLN A 75 -11.68 -15.79 16.60
CA GLN A 75 -12.68 -15.30 15.66
C GLN A 75 -13.89 -14.78 16.43
N ILE A 76 -14.35 -13.58 16.07
CA ILE A 76 -15.60 -12.99 16.57
C ILE A 76 -16.58 -12.92 15.40
N SER A 77 -17.72 -13.60 15.55
CA SER A 77 -18.81 -13.56 14.57
C SER A 77 -19.76 -12.38 14.83
N ASN A 78 -20.62 -12.07 13.86
CA ASN A 78 -21.71 -11.11 14.05
C ASN A 78 -22.67 -11.52 15.19
N ASP A 79 -22.90 -12.82 15.36
CA ASP A 79 -23.75 -13.35 16.44
C ASP A 79 -23.08 -13.16 17.81
N ASP A 80 -21.76 -13.21 17.89
CA ASP A 80 -21.05 -12.88 19.12
C ASP A 80 -21.17 -11.39 19.47
N LEU A 81 -21.13 -10.50 18.48
CA LEU A 81 -21.36 -9.06 18.69
C LEU A 81 -22.77 -8.74 19.15
N SER A 82 -23.77 -9.50 18.71
CA SER A 82 -25.17 -9.32 19.15
C SER A 82 -25.37 -9.52 20.65
N LYS A 83 -24.43 -10.21 21.32
CA LYS A 83 -24.43 -10.40 22.79
C LYS A 83 -23.92 -9.19 23.55
N ILE A 84 -23.32 -8.21 22.86
CA ILE A 84 -22.59 -7.07 23.44
C ILE A 84 -23.30 -5.76 23.10
N VAL A 85 -23.76 -5.62 21.86
CA VAL A 85 -24.45 -4.43 21.35
C VAL A 85 -25.72 -4.84 20.62
N ASP A 86 -26.73 -3.98 20.63
CA ASP A 86 -28.02 -4.21 19.95
C ASP A 86 -27.83 -4.25 18.41
N THR A 87 -27.55 -5.44 17.87
CA THR A 87 -27.29 -5.68 16.45
C THR A 87 -27.56 -7.16 16.08
N ASN A 88 -27.45 -7.52 14.80
CA ASN A 88 -27.53 -8.90 14.32
C ASN A 88 -26.75 -9.08 13.01
N ASP A 89 -26.57 -10.33 12.57
CA ASP A 89 -25.84 -10.66 11.32
C ASP A 89 -26.44 -10.03 10.08
N GLU A 90 -27.76 -10.08 9.92
CA GLU A 90 -28.44 -9.52 8.75
C GLU A 90 -28.14 -8.02 8.61
N TRP A 91 -28.25 -7.27 9.70
CA TRP A 91 -28.00 -5.84 9.70
C TRP A 91 -26.54 -5.49 9.40
N ILE A 92 -25.58 -6.26 9.95
CA ILE A 92 -24.15 -6.02 9.72
C ILE A 92 -23.79 -6.40 8.28
N SER A 93 -24.06 -7.65 7.89
CA SER A 93 -23.63 -8.22 6.61
C SER A 93 -24.21 -7.46 5.41
N VAL A 94 -25.46 -7.00 5.46
CA VAL A 94 -26.05 -6.18 4.39
C VAL A 94 -25.38 -4.81 4.26
N ARG A 95 -24.91 -4.23 5.37
CA ARG A 95 -24.32 -2.89 5.39
C ARG A 95 -22.82 -2.86 5.15
N THR A 96 -22.13 -3.95 5.44
CA THR A 96 -20.66 -4.00 5.43
C THR A 96 -20.09 -5.14 4.60
N GLY A 97 -20.83 -6.22 4.41
CA GLY A 97 -20.33 -7.50 3.88
C GLY A 97 -19.53 -8.33 4.89
N ILE A 98 -19.37 -7.86 6.13
CA ILE A 98 -18.57 -8.51 7.17
C ILE A 98 -19.42 -9.53 7.92
N ARG A 99 -18.86 -10.72 8.17
CA ARG A 99 -19.48 -11.79 8.96
C ARG A 99 -18.65 -12.20 10.17
N ASN A 100 -17.33 -12.16 10.02
CA ASN A 100 -16.37 -12.55 11.02
C ASN A 100 -15.20 -11.57 11.05
N ARG A 101 -14.56 -11.49 12.22
CA ARG A 101 -13.34 -10.69 12.44
C ARG A 101 -12.36 -11.51 13.27
N ARG A 102 -11.06 -11.31 13.02
CA ARG A 102 -9.99 -11.93 13.83
C ARG A 102 -9.43 -10.90 14.79
N ILE A 103 -9.20 -11.28 16.04
CA ILE A 103 -8.83 -10.34 17.11
C ILE A 103 -7.67 -10.89 17.92
N LEU A 104 -6.66 -10.06 18.15
CA LEU A 104 -5.53 -10.41 19.02
C LEU A 104 -6.02 -10.65 20.45
N THR A 105 -5.54 -11.74 21.03
CA THR A 105 -5.69 -12.04 22.45
C THR A 105 -4.39 -11.76 23.20
N GLY A 106 -4.39 -11.81 24.54
CA GLY A 106 -3.19 -11.54 25.34
C GLY A 106 -2.00 -12.48 25.11
N LYS A 107 -2.13 -13.52 24.29
CA LYS A 107 -1.04 -14.41 23.85
C LYS A 107 -0.44 -14.03 22.50
N ASP A 108 -1.15 -13.21 21.73
CA ASP A 108 -0.79 -12.88 20.37
C ASP A 108 -0.05 -11.52 20.33
N SER A 109 1.00 -11.42 19.51
CA SER A 109 1.71 -10.18 19.20
C SER A 109 1.49 -9.81 17.73
N LEU A 110 1.29 -8.52 17.46
CA LEU A 110 1.22 -8.05 16.08
C LEU A 110 2.56 -8.25 15.36
N THR A 111 3.68 -8.06 16.05
CA THR A 111 5.04 -8.31 15.55
C THR A 111 5.26 -9.78 15.20
N ASP A 112 4.73 -10.71 16.00
CA ASP A 112 4.80 -12.15 15.71
C ASP A 112 3.98 -12.52 14.47
N LEU A 113 2.75 -12.00 14.34
CA LEU A 113 1.95 -12.19 13.12
C LEU A 113 2.66 -11.63 11.89
N ALA A 114 3.24 -10.44 12.00
CA ALA A 114 3.99 -9.81 10.92
C ALA A 114 5.23 -10.63 10.53
N THR A 115 5.93 -11.20 11.50
CA THR A 115 7.07 -12.11 11.28
C THR A 115 6.63 -13.41 10.60
N GLU A 116 5.49 -13.98 10.99
CA GLU A 116 4.97 -15.21 10.37
C GLU A 116 4.51 -14.95 8.92
N ALA A 117 3.81 -13.84 8.67
CA ALA A 117 3.43 -13.44 7.32
C ALA A 117 4.67 -13.24 6.42
N ALA A 118 5.68 -12.55 6.94
CA ALA A 118 6.97 -12.34 6.29
C ALA A 118 7.68 -13.65 5.96
N ARG A 119 7.74 -14.58 6.93
CA ARG A 119 8.37 -15.89 6.75
C ARG A 119 7.70 -16.69 5.64
N LYS A 120 6.36 -16.68 5.58
CA LYS A 120 5.60 -17.33 4.51
C LYS A 120 5.84 -16.69 3.14
N ALA A 121 6.01 -15.37 3.08
CA ALA A 121 6.34 -14.67 1.83
C ALA A 121 7.73 -15.04 1.32
N LEU A 122 8.73 -15.08 2.20
CA LEU A 122 10.09 -15.53 1.87
C LEU A 122 10.11 -17.01 1.43
N GLN A 123 9.37 -17.87 2.14
CA GLN A 123 9.22 -19.29 1.76
C GLN A 123 8.58 -19.47 0.39
N MET A 124 7.54 -18.70 0.06
CA MET A 124 6.91 -18.74 -1.26
C MET A 124 7.86 -18.29 -2.37
N ALA A 125 8.70 -17.30 -2.09
CA ALA A 125 9.69 -16.79 -3.04
C ALA A 125 10.97 -17.63 -3.12
N GLU A 126 11.14 -18.62 -2.23
CA GLU A 126 12.38 -19.39 -2.06
C GLU A 126 13.61 -18.50 -1.77
N VAL A 127 13.42 -17.39 -1.04
CA VAL A 127 14.48 -16.44 -0.68
C VAL A 127 14.92 -16.64 0.77
N ASP A 128 16.23 -16.76 0.98
CA ASP A 128 16.80 -16.86 2.32
C ASP A 128 16.68 -15.51 3.06
N PRO A 129 16.29 -15.48 4.34
CA PRO A 129 16.30 -14.25 5.14
C PRO A 129 17.61 -13.44 5.09
N GLU A 130 18.75 -14.07 4.84
CA GLU A 130 20.05 -13.40 4.69
C GLU A 130 20.16 -12.53 3.43
N GLU A 131 19.32 -12.79 2.42
CA GLU A 131 19.32 -12.03 1.16
C GLU A 131 18.39 -10.82 1.20
N VAL A 132 17.64 -10.62 2.29
CA VAL A 132 16.75 -9.46 2.48
C VAL A 132 17.59 -8.22 2.72
N ASP A 133 17.38 -7.18 1.91
CA ASP A 133 18.10 -5.91 2.03
C ASP A 133 17.32 -4.85 2.83
N LEU A 134 15.99 -4.98 2.86
CA LEU A 134 15.09 -4.02 3.50
C LEU A 134 13.80 -4.67 4.01
N VAL A 135 13.41 -4.33 5.24
CA VAL A 135 12.09 -4.65 5.82
C VAL A 135 11.30 -3.36 6.02
N LEU A 136 10.18 -3.22 5.32
CA LEU A 136 9.22 -2.12 5.48
C LEU A 136 7.97 -2.61 6.20
N MET A 137 7.75 -2.14 7.43
CA MET A 137 6.53 -2.45 8.18
C MET A 137 5.52 -1.31 8.10
N CYS A 138 4.44 -1.51 7.36
CA CYS A 138 3.33 -0.58 7.26
C CYS A 138 2.32 -0.87 8.39
N THR A 139 2.28 -0.01 9.40
CA THR A 139 1.38 -0.15 10.55
C THR A 139 0.99 1.21 11.13
N SER A 140 -0.22 1.29 11.68
CA SER A 140 -0.68 2.43 12.50
C SER A 140 -0.95 2.01 13.95
N THR A 141 -0.63 0.77 14.30
CA THR A 141 -0.81 0.20 15.63
C THR A 141 0.45 -0.53 16.09
N PRO A 142 1.63 0.11 16.00
CA PRO A 142 2.88 -0.53 16.39
C PRO A 142 2.85 -0.89 17.87
N GLU A 143 3.54 -1.98 18.23
CA GLU A 143 3.66 -2.39 19.63
C GLU A 143 4.77 -1.63 20.37
N ASP A 144 5.71 -1.06 19.61
CA ASP A 144 6.78 -0.18 20.08
C ASP A 144 6.71 1.17 19.35
N LEU A 145 6.82 2.28 20.11
CA LEU A 145 6.81 3.63 19.54
C LEU A 145 7.97 3.88 18.56
N PHE A 146 9.10 3.18 18.74
CA PHE A 146 10.27 3.27 17.88
C PHE A 146 10.22 2.30 16.69
N GLY A 147 9.07 1.67 16.46
CA GLY A 147 8.80 0.78 15.34
C GLY A 147 9.10 -0.68 15.65
N SER A 148 8.49 -1.57 14.87
CA SER A 148 8.57 -3.03 15.07
C SER A 148 9.31 -3.75 13.94
N ALA A 149 9.62 -3.09 12.81
CA ALA A 149 10.38 -3.69 11.70
C ALA A 149 11.77 -4.24 12.11
N PRO A 150 12.60 -3.58 12.95
CA PRO A 150 13.86 -4.17 13.41
C PRO A 150 13.68 -5.45 14.24
N GLN A 151 12.57 -5.54 14.98
CA GLN A 151 12.25 -6.75 15.75
C GLN A 151 11.90 -7.91 14.80
N ILE A 152 11.13 -7.63 13.75
CA ILE A 152 10.81 -8.60 12.69
C ILE A 152 12.09 -9.06 11.97
N GLN A 153 12.95 -8.14 11.58
CA GLN A 153 14.24 -8.44 10.94
C GLN A 153 15.06 -9.42 11.79
N LYS A 154 15.17 -9.17 13.10
CA LYS A 154 15.83 -10.08 14.04
C LYS A 154 15.12 -11.44 14.12
N ALA A 155 13.79 -11.45 14.20
CA ALA A 155 12.99 -12.67 14.35
C ALA A 155 12.96 -13.55 13.09
N LEU A 156 13.15 -12.96 11.90
CA LEU A 156 13.35 -13.67 10.65
C LEU A 156 14.73 -14.34 10.58
N GLY A 157 15.70 -13.84 11.35
CA GLY A 157 17.06 -14.39 11.42
C GLY A 157 18.05 -13.73 10.46
N CYS A 158 17.77 -12.53 9.94
CA CYS A 158 18.67 -11.83 9.03
C CYS A 158 19.97 -11.42 9.77
N LYS A 159 21.11 -12.07 9.51
CA LYS A 159 22.37 -11.84 10.25
C LYS A 159 23.13 -10.60 9.79
N HIS A 160 22.90 -10.15 8.56
CA HIS A 160 23.56 -8.94 8.02
C HIS A 160 22.95 -7.61 8.50
N ASN A 161 21.95 -7.66 9.38
CA ASN A 161 21.24 -6.48 9.91
C ASN A 161 20.78 -5.53 8.79
N PRO A 162 19.94 -6.00 7.84
CA PRO A 162 19.42 -5.14 6.79
C PRO A 162 18.63 -3.97 7.35
N LEU A 163 18.48 -2.92 6.54
CA LEU A 163 17.70 -1.74 6.92
C LEU A 163 16.26 -2.18 7.25
N ALA A 164 15.71 -1.70 8.36
CA ALA A 164 14.35 -2.03 8.76
C ALA A 164 13.70 -0.83 9.45
N TYR A 165 12.52 -0.43 9.01
CA TYR A 165 11.76 0.66 9.63
C TYR A 165 10.27 0.60 9.30
N ASP A 166 9.49 1.37 10.07
CA ASP A 166 8.04 1.40 9.98
C ASP A 166 7.53 2.59 9.13
N ILE A 167 6.40 2.40 8.45
CA ILE A 167 5.66 3.42 7.71
C ILE A 167 4.25 3.53 8.29
N THR A 168 3.90 4.72 8.80
CA THR A 168 2.54 5.00 9.29
C THR A 168 1.75 5.81 8.27
N ALA A 169 0.82 5.14 7.59
CA ALA A 169 -0.14 5.77 6.67
C ALA A 169 -1.50 5.06 6.66
N ALA A 170 -1.94 4.56 7.82
CA ALA A 170 -3.22 3.88 8.01
C ALA A 170 -3.50 2.82 6.92
N CYS A 171 -4.74 2.74 6.46
CA CYS A 171 -5.19 1.73 5.50
C CYS A 171 -4.61 1.91 4.08
N SER A 172 -3.93 3.04 3.79
CA SER A 172 -3.17 3.21 2.53
C SER A 172 -1.72 2.71 2.65
N GLY A 173 -1.26 2.42 3.87
CA GLY A 173 0.13 2.15 4.20
C GLY A 173 0.78 1.09 3.34
N PHE A 174 0.13 -0.05 3.10
CA PHE A 174 0.72 -1.12 2.30
C PHE A 174 1.03 -0.70 0.86
N VAL A 175 0.12 0.03 0.19
CA VAL A 175 0.36 0.50 -1.19
C VAL A 175 1.48 1.54 -1.22
N LEU A 176 1.54 2.44 -0.23
CA LEU A 176 2.64 3.39 -0.10
C LEU A 176 3.97 2.67 0.17
N GLY A 177 3.97 1.62 0.98
CA GLY A 177 5.13 0.76 1.24
C GLY A 177 5.58 0.02 -0.01
N LEU A 178 4.66 -0.52 -0.81
CA LEU A 178 4.93 -1.20 -2.07
C LEU A 178 5.58 -0.25 -3.09
N VAL A 179 5.05 0.96 -3.23
CA VAL A 179 5.66 1.99 -4.10
C VAL A 179 7.02 2.44 -3.57
N SER A 180 7.16 2.60 -2.26
CA SER A 180 8.44 2.96 -1.63
C SER A 180 9.50 1.89 -1.87
N ALA A 181 9.16 0.61 -1.71
CA ALA A 181 10.03 -0.53 -2.01
C ALA A 181 10.51 -0.52 -3.46
N ALA A 182 9.61 -0.25 -4.41
CA ALA A 182 9.99 -0.10 -5.81
C ALA A 182 10.99 1.06 -6.02
N CYS A 183 10.83 2.20 -5.33
CA CYS A 183 11.80 3.29 -5.40
C CYS A 183 13.18 2.87 -4.85
N TYR A 184 13.23 2.11 -3.75
CA TYR A 184 14.49 1.57 -3.21
C TYR A 184 15.17 0.59 -4.18
N ILE A 185 14.40 -0.28 -4.85
CA ILE A 185 14.94 -1.22 -5.82
C ILE A 185 15.48 -0.50 -7.06
N LYS A 186 14.65 0.36 -7.67
CA LYS A 186 14.96 1.03 -8.94
C LYS A 186 16.03 2.12 -8.79
N GLY A 187 16.07 2.81 -7.64
CA GLY A 187 16.96 3.95 -7.41
C GLY A 187 18.08 3.70 -6.38
N GLY A 188 17.84 2.85 -5.39
CA GLY A 188 18.75 2.61 -4.26
C GLY A 188 19.62 1.35 -4.38
N GLY A 189 19.38 0.51 -5.39
CA GLY A 189 20.17 -0.70 -5.64
C GLY A 189 19.81 -1.90 -4.76
N PHE A 190 18.75 -1.81 -3.95
CA PHE A 190 18.17 -2.90 -3.18
C PHE A 190 17.69 -4.02 -4.12
N LYS A 191 17.84 -5.27 -3.71
CA LYS A 191 17.44 -6.46 -4.47
C LYS A 191 16.20 -7.10 -3.89
N ASN A 192 16.17 -7.36 -2.58
CA ASN A 192 15.04 -8.03 -1.93
C ASN A 192 14.46 -7.12 -0.84
N VAL A 193 13.25 -6.62 -1.08
CA VAL A 193 12.54 -5.73 -0.15
C VAL A 193 11.26 -6.42 0.31
N LEU A 194 11.18 -6.66 1.61
CA LEU A 194 10.01 -7.23 2.25
C LEU A 194 9.06 -6.10 2.68
N VAL A 195 7.85 -6.09 2.14
CA VAL A 195 6.81 -5.12 2.47
C VAL A 195 5.72 -5.81 3.26
N ILE A 196 5.52 -5.36 4.50
CA ILE A 196 4.58 -5.95 5.45
C ILE A 196 3.48 -4.93 5.73
N GLY A 197 2.21 -5.34 5.65
CA GLY A 197 1.06 -4.60 6.18
C GLY A 197 0.53 -5.32 7.41
N ALA A 198 0.48 -4.65 8.56
CA ALA A 198 0.02 -5.25 9.81
C ALA A 198 -0.70 -4.23 10.68
N ASP A 199 -1.87 -4.58 11.20
CA ASP A 199 -2.58 -3.74 12.15
C ASP A 199 -3.40 -4.55 13.16
N ALA A 200 -3.50 -4.01 14.37
CA ALA A 200 -4.27 -4.46 15.52
C ALA A 200 -5.33 -3.41 15.90
N LEU A 201 -6.19 -3.03 14.96
CA LEU A 201 -7.16 -1.94 15.17
C LEU A 201 -8.18 -2.24 16.27
N SER A 202 -8.40 -3.52 16.62
CA SER A 202 -9.28 -3.93 17.73
C SER A 202 -8.95 -3.24 19.07
N ARG A 203 -7.68 -2.87 19.30
CA ARG A 203 -7.19 -2.15 20.48
C ARG A 203 -7.73 -0.72 20.57
N TYR A 204 -8.18 -0.16 19.46
CA TYR A 204 -8.66 1.21 19.31
C TYR A 204 -10.14 1.24 18.92
N VAL A 205 -10.86 0.13 19.05
CA VAL A 205 -12.31 0.06 18.87
C VAL A 205 -13.01 0.38 20.19
N ASP A 206 -14.07 1.19 20.12
CA ASP A 206 -15.07 1.25 21.19
C ASP A 206 -16.07 0.12 20.99
N TRP A 207 -16.03 -0.89 21.85
CA TRP A 207 -16.86 -2.08 21.71
C TRP A 207 -18.33 -1.85 22.08
N ASN A 208 -18.66 -0.70 22.70
CA ASN A 208 -20.04 -0.28 22.95
C ASN A 208 -20.61 0.52 21.76
N ASP A 209 -19.77 1.05 20.88
CA ASP A 209 -20.21 1.76 19.68
C ASP A 209 -20.50 0.77 18.54
N ARG A 210 -21.78 0.43 18.38
CA ARG A 210 -22.29 -0.37 17.26
C ARG A 210 -21.85 0.16 15.89
N GLY A 211 -21.65 1.47 15.74
CA GLY A 211 -21.29 2.09 14.46
C GLY A 211 -19.90 1.72 13.95
N SER A 212 -18.96 1.42 14.86
CA SER A 212 -17.56 1.14 14.52
C SER A 212 -17.10 -0.27 14.92
N CYS A 213 -17.63 -0.84 16.01
CA CYS A 213 -17.17 -2.13 16.53
C CYS A 213 -17.45 -3.30 15.59
N ILE A 214 -18.35 -3.15 14.62
CA ILE A 214 -18.67 -4.17 13.63
C ILE A 214 -17.64 -4.27 12.49
N LEU A 215 -16.69 -3.33 12.40
CA LEU A 215 -15.87 -3.15 11.19
C LEU A 215 -14.51 -3.81 11.28
N PHE A 216 -13.78 -3.63 12.39
CA PHE A 216 -12.33 -3.81 12.38
C PHE A 216 -11.86 -5.18 12.88
N GLY A 217 -10.89 -5.75 12.18
CA GLY A 217 -10.16 -6.95 12.58
C GLY A 217 -8.67 -6.70 12.62
N ASP A 218 -7.94 -7.69 13.08
CA ASP A 218 -6.49 -7.67 13.22
C ASP A 218 -5.86 -8.73 12.31
N ALA A 219 -4.77 -8.39 11.64
CA ALA A 219 -4.02 -9.32 10.79
C ALA A 219 -2.64 -8.77 10.45
N ALA A 220 -1.82 -9.64 9.83
CA ALA A 220 -0.65 -9.25 9.08
C ALA A 220 -0.61 -9.94 7.71
N GLY A 221 -0.10 -9.24 6.71
CA GLY A 221 0.23 -9.77 5.39
C GLY A 221 1.55 -9.20 4.91
N ALA A 222 2.29 -9.96 4.11
CA ALA A 222 3.59 -9.57 3.58
C ALA A 222 3.73 -9.95 2.11
N VAL A 223 4.52 -9.16 1.40
CA VAL A 223 4.92 -9.38 0.01
C VAL A 223 6.43 -9.17 -0.09
N LEU A 224 7.13 -10.10 -0.75
CA LEU A 224 8.51 -9.92 -1.15
C LEU A 224 8.57 -9.31 -2.55
N MET A 225 9.22 -8.16 -2.66
CA MET A 225 9.55 -7.51 -3.93
C MET A 225 11.01 -7.75 -4.26
N GLN A 226 11.27 -8.20 -5.49
CA GLN A 226 12.61 -8.53 -5.95
C GLN A 226 12.99 -7.69 -7.17
N ALA A 227 14.24 -7.25 -7.23
CA ALA A 227 14.83 -6.62 -8.40
C ALA A 227 14.83 -7.59 -9.59
N CYS A 228 14.52 -7.07 -10.77
CA CYS A 228 14.53 -7.81 -12.02
C CYS A 228 15.04 -6.91 -13.15
N ASP A 229 15.16 -7.48 -14.34
CA ASP A 229 15.46 -6.71 -15.55
C ASP A 229 14.29 -5.77 -15.88
N SER A 230 14.58 -4.64 -16.54
CA SER A 230 13.56 -3.60 -16.79
C SER A 230 12.36 -4.07 -17.62
N ASP A 231 12.53 -5.07 -18.49
CA ASP A 231 11.47 -5.64 -19.32
C ASP A 231 10.55 -6.61 -18.54
N GLU A 232 11.02 -7.10 -17.39
CA GLU A 232 10.24 -7.90 -16.44
C GLU A 232 9.51 -7.04 -15.40
N ASP A 233 9.67 -5.71 -15.41
CA ASP A 233 9.13 -4.81 -14.39
C ASP A 233 7.63 -5.03 -14.16
N GLY A 234 7.31 -5.45 -12.94
CA GLY A 234 5.97 -5.76 -12.49
C GLY A 234 5.25 -4.57 -11.86
N LEU A 235 5.90 -3.44 -11.59
CA LEU A 235 5.21 -2.20 -11.21
C LEU A 235 5.10 -1.28 -12.43
N PHE A 236 3.97 -1.34 -13.14
CA PHE A 236 3.76 -0.54 -14.35
C PHE A 236 3.64 0.95 -14.05
N SER A 237 2.89 1.31 -13.01
CA SER A 237 2.73 2.71 -12.57
C SER A 237 2.02 2.79 -11.23
N PHE A 238 1.96 3.99 -10.68
CA PHE A 238 1.21 4.29 -9.46
C PHE A 238 0.72 5.74 -9.44
N ASP A 239 -0.16 6.03 -8.49
CA ASP A 239 -0.70 7.34 -8.20
C ASP A 239 -0.98 7.45 -6.70
N MET A 240 -0.51 8.49 -6.01
CA MET A 240 -0.58 8.62 -4.55
C MET A 240 -0.85 10.07 -4.15
N HIS A 241 -1.67 10.27 -3.11
CA HIS A 241 -2.14 11.59 -2.68
C HIS A 241 -2.47 11.61 -1.18
N SER A 242 -2.61 12.83 -0.65
CA SER A 242 -3.11 13.09 0.70
C SER A 242 -4.02 14.33 0.74
N ASP A 243 -4.93 14.35 1.70
CA ASP A 243 -5.79 15.48 2.03
C ASP A 243 -5.89 15.62 3.56
N GLY A 244 -5.10 16.53 4.13
CA GLY A 244 -5.00 16.74 5.58
C GLY A 244 -6.30 17.25 6.22
N GLU A 245 -7.19 17.89 5.45
CA GLU A 245 -8.50 18.35 5.94
C GLU A 245 -9.39 17.17 6.33
N GLY A 246 -9.16 16.01 5.72
CA GLY A 246 -9.93 14.79 5.94
C GLY A 246 -9.72 14.15 7.31
N GLN A 247 -8.72 14.58 8.09
CA GLN A 247 -8.47 14.11 9.47
C GLN A 247 -9.74 14.19 10.35
N ARG A 248 -10.58 15.21 10.17
CA ARG A 248 -11.84 15.38 10.90
C ARG A 248 -12.85 14.25 10.70
N HIS A 249 -12.70 13.47 9.62
CA HIS A 249 -13.62 12.39 9.27
C HIS A 249 -13.14 11.01 9.73
N LEU A 250 -11.85 10.82 9.97
CA LEU A 250 -11.30 9.55 10.44
C LEU A 250 -10.00 9.77 11.21
N ASN A 251 -10.02 9.56 12.52
CA ASN A 251 -8.87 9.76 13.38
C ASN A 251 -8.90 8.94 14.68
N ALA A 252 -7.72 8.74 15.27
CA ALA A 252 -7.53 8.34 16.66
C ALA A 252 -6.49 9.28 17.26
N LYS A 253 -6.90 10.14 18.20
CA LYS A 253 -6.04 11.21 18.75
C LYS A 253 -5.36 10.76 20.03
N MET A 254 -4.16 11.25 20.30
CA MET A 254 -3.53 11.05 21.60
C MET A 254 -4.45 11.58 22.69
N LYS A 255 -4.66 10.81 23.76
CA LYS A 255 -5.41 11.27 24.93
C LYS A 255 -4.49 12.18 25.74
N GLU A 256 -4.87 13.44 25.90
CA GLU A 256 -4.26 14.29 26.92
C GLU A 256 -4.63 13.69 28.28
N ARG A 257 -3.63 13.44 29.15
CA ARG A 257 -3.91 13.00 30.52
C ARG A 257 -4.52 14.17 31.28
N GLU A 258 -5.83 14.36 31.18
CA GLU A 258 -6.54 15.16 32.17
C GLU A 258 -6.42 14.45 33.52
N LYS A 259 -6.08 15.21 34.56
CA LYS A 259 -5.83 14.73 35.93
C LYS A 259 -7.12 14.30 36.64
N GLU A 260 -7.93 13.47 36.01
CA GLU A 260 -9.08 12.88 36.67
C GLU A 260 -8.78 11.43 37.03
N HIS A 261 -8.89 11.16 38.32
CA HIS A 261 -8.79 9.85 38.95
C HIS A 261 -9.94 8.94 38.47
N HIS A 262 -9.90 8.54 37.20
CA HIS A 262 -10.73 7.46 36.69
C HIS A 262 -9.85 6.24 36.46
N GLU A 263 -10.21 5.18 37.17
CA GLU A 263 -9.82 3.80 36.94
C GLU A 263 -9.54 3.58 35.45
N LEU A 264 -8.40 2.97 35.11
CA LEU A 264 -8.02 2.61 33.74
C LEU A 264 -9.23 2.04 33.00
N GLY A 265 -9.95 2.89 32.26
CA GLY A 265 -11.24 2.56 31.71
C GLY A 265 -11.06 1.42 30.74
N THR A 266 -11.54 0.24 31.11
CA THR A 266 -11.79 -0.84 30.17
C THR A 266 -12.76 -0.26 29.15
N ASN A 267 -12.34 -0.08 27.91
CA ASN A 267 -13.11 0.40 26.76
C ASN A 267 -14.29 -0.52 26.39
N GLY A 268 -15.11 -0.93 27.38
CA GLY A 268 -16.06 -2.03 27.26
C GLY A 268 -15.40 -3.41 27.10
N SER A 269 -14.10 -3.54 27.38
CA SER A 269 -13.37 -4.81 27.23
C SER A 269 -14.03 -5.93 28.05
N LEU A 270 -14.62 -6.91 27.37
CA LEU A 270 -15.15 -8.14 27.97
C LEU A 270 -14.05 -8.83 28.78
N LEU A 271 -14.29 -8.96 30.10
CA LEU A 271 -13.69 -9.96 30.97
C LEU A 271 -12.15 -10.09 30.89
N GLY A 272 -11.38 -8.99 30.87
CA GLY A 272 -9.91 -9.08 30.92
C GLY A 272 -9.26 -9.86 29.76
N LEU A 273 -10.02 -10.17 28.71
CA LEU A 273 -9.59 -10.93 27.54
C LEU A 273 -9.14 -10.02 26.39
N LEU A 274 -9.48 -8.71 26.42
CA LEU A 274 -9.09 -7.74 25.38
C LEU A 274 -7.95 -6.81 25.85
N PRO A 275 -7.11 -6.28 24.94
CA PRO A 275 -5.85 -5.62 25.27
C PRO A 275 -6.00 -4.33 26.11
N ARG A 276 -4.96 -4.03 26.90
CA ARG A 276 -4.88 -2.91 27.86
C ARG A 276 -5.08 -1.53 27.19
N GLY A 277 -5.61 -0.57 27.96
CA GLY A 277 -6.00 0.76 27.48
C GLY A 277 -4.91 1.51 26.71
N SER A 278 -5.31 2.12 25.59
CA SER A 278 -4.43 2.84 24.67
C SER A 278 -4.22 4.30 25.09
N SER A 279 -3.01 4.81 24.83
CA SER A 279 -2.66 6.24 24.90
C SER A 279 -3.36 7.10 23.85
N TYR A 280 -4.06 6.48 22.90
CA TYR A 280 -4.90 7.13 21.90
C TYR A 280 -6.39 6.87 22.17
N SER A 281 -7.25 7.73 21.62
CA SER A 281 -8.70 7.57 21.60
C SER A 281 -9.10 6.32 20.83
N CYS A 282 -10.32 5.85 21.05
CA CYS A 282 -10.95 4.95 20.10
C CYS A 282 -11.10 5.67 18.75
N ILE A 283 -11.15 4.90 17.67
CA ILE A 283 -11.30 5.37 16.29
C ILE A 283 -12.60 6.18 16.20
N GLN A 284 -12.47 7.44 15.82
CA GLN A 284 -13.58 8.33 15.49
C GLN A 284 -13.76 8.34 13.98
N MET A 285 -14.94 7.99 13.50
CA MET A 285 -15.20 7.86 12.06
C MET A 285 -16.55 8.44 11.65
N ASN A 286 -16.53 9.34 10.66
CA ASN A 286 -17.70 9.71 9.87
C ASN A 286 -17.79 8.81 8.63
N GLY A 287 -18.44 7.65 8.79
CA GLY A 287 -18.51 6.63 7.74
C GLY A 287 -19.14 7.11 6.42
N LYS A 288 -20.07 8.08 6.47
CA LYS A 288 -20.70 8.65 5.27
C LYS A 288 -19.69 9.44 4.44
N GLU A 289 -18.92 10.31 5.07
CA GLU A 289 -17.93 11.12 4.36
C GLU A 289 -16.73 10.28 3.91
N VAL A 290 -16.30 9.30 4.70
CA VAL A 290 -15.26 8.32 4.29
C VAL A 290 -15.71 7.50 3.07
N PHE A 291 -16.96 7.02 3.05
CA PHE A 291 -17.53 6.32 1.89
C PHE A 291 -17.52 7.21 0.64
N ARG A 292 -18.05 8.44 0.74
CA ARG A 292 -18.13 9.39 -0.38
C ARG A 292 -16.75 9.76 -0.92
N PHE A 293 -15.77 9.91 -0.03
CA PHE A 293 -14.38 10.11 -0.39
C PHE A 293 -13.87 8.92 -1.21
N ALA A 294 -13.96 7.70 -0.68
CA ALA A 294 -13.38 6.51 -1.30
C ALA A 294 -13.95 6.24 -2.70
N VAL A 295 -15.27 6.24 -2.85
CA VAL A 295 -15.93 5.96 -4.14
C VAL A 295 -15.67 7.04 -5.20
N ARG A 296 -15.22 8.23 -4.79
CA ARG A 296 -14.84 9.31 -5.70
C ARG A 296 -13.37 9.23 -6.10
N VAL A 297 -12.46 9.11 -5.13
CA VAL A 297 -11.02 9.28 -5.38
C VAL A 297 -10.35 8.00 -5.86
N VAL A 298 -10.80 6.83 -5.42
CA VAL A 298 -10.15 5.56 -5.74
C VAL A 298 -10.26 5.21 -7.22
N PRO A 299 -11.45 5.26 -7.87
CA PRO A 299 -11.54 5.01 -9.31
C PRO A 299 -10.68 5.98 -10.11
N HIS A 300 -10.68 7.25 -9.73
CA HIS A 300 -9.89 8.29 -10.40
C HIS A 300 -8.38 8.03 -10.29
N SER A 301 -7.90 7.66 -9.10
CA SER A 301 -6.48 7.33 -8.89
C SER A 301 -6.06 6.12 -9.74
N ILE A 302 -6.88 5.07 -9.78
CA ILE A 302 -6.64 3.89 -10.62
C ILE A 302 -6.59 4.27 -12.10
N GLU A 303 -7.52 5.11 -12.58
CA GLU A 303 -7.52 5.60 -13.96
C GLU A 303 -6.26 6.41 -14.29
N LEU A 304 -5.80 7.27 -13.38
CA LEU A 304 -4.54 8.01 -13.55
C LEU A 304 -3.33 7.07 -13.61
N ALA A 305 -3.28 6.04 -12.77
CA ALA A 305 -2.22 5.04 -12.82
C ALA A 305 -2.27 4.27 -14.15
N LEU A 306 -3.41 3.73 -14.56
CA LEU A 306 -3.57 3.06 -15.87
C LEU A 306 -3.12 3.94 -17.03
N ALA A 307 -3.50 5.21 -17.04
CA ALA A 307 -3.08 6.17 -18.06
C ALA A 307 -1.55 6.37 -18.08
N LYS A 308 -0.90 6.48 -16.91
CA LYS A 308 0.57 6.56 -16.80
C LYS A 308 1.26 5.28 -17.30
N ALA A 309 0.63 4.12 -17.10
CA ALA A 309 1.11 2.83 -17.62
C ALA A 309 0.82 2.61 -19.12
N GLY A 310 0.01 3.48 -19.76
CA GLY A 310 -0.47 3.24 -21.12
C GLY A 310 -1.43 2.05 -21.23
N LEU A 311 -2.08 1.67 -20.14
CA LEU A 311 -3.02 0.56 -20.05
C LEU A 311 -4.46 1.06 -20.00
N THR A 312 -5.39 0.14 -20.27
CA THR A 312 -6.82 0.41 -20.20
C THR A 312 -7.48 -0.50 -19.16
N ARG A 313 -8.73 -0.22 -18.79
CA ARG A 313 -9.47 -1.00 -17.80
C ARG A 313 -9.60 -2.49 -18.17
N SER A 314 -9.63 -2.82 -19.48
CA SER A 314 -9.72 -4.21 -19.94
C SER A 314 -8.48 -5.03 -19.56
N SER A 315 -7.33 -4.39 -19.39
CA SER A 315 -6.08 -5.02 -18.97
C SER A 315 -6.07 -5.48 -17.52
N ILE A 316 -7.05 -5.09 -16.68
CA ILE A 316 -7.05 -5.38 -15.23
C ILE A 316 -7.65 -6.76 -14.96
N ASP A 317 -6.85 -7.80 -14.82
CA ASP A 317 -7.33 -9.14 -14.46
C ASP A 317 -8.03 -9.15 -13.09
N TRP A 318 -7.45 -8.45 -12.11
CA TRP A 318 -7.98 -8.39 -10.75
C TRP A 318 -8.03 -6.97 -10.17
N LEU A 319 -9.15 -6.63 -9.55
CA LEU A 319 -9.30 -5.46 -8.70
C LEU A 319 -9.08 -5.87 -7.24
N LEU A 320 -8.06 -5.29 -6.60
CA LEU A 320 -7.68 -5.58 -5.22
C LEU A 320 -7.64 -4.30 -4.39
N LEU A 321 -8.74 -4.00 -3.72
CA LEU A 321 -8.85 -2.78 -2.93
C LEU A 321 -8.59 -3.05 -1.45
N HIS A 322 -8.30 -1.99 -0.71
CA HIS A 322 -8.41 -2.00 0.74
C HIS A 322 -9.79 -2.55 1.16
N GLN A 323 -9.78 -3.59 2.00
CA GLN A 323 -10.96 -4.30 2.49
C GLN A 323 -11.64 -3.48 3.61
N ALA A 324 -12.22 -2.32 3.27
CA ALA A 324 -12.89 -1.45 4.24
C ALA A 324 -14.35 -1.84 4.50
N ASN A 325 -15.08 -2.03 3.40
CA ASN A 325 -16.52 -2.26 3.36
C ASN A 325 -16.87 -2.76 1.95
N GLN A 326 -17.65 -3.83 1.84
CA GLN A 326 -17.96 -4.46 0.55
C GLN A 326 -18.66 -3.48 -0.41
N ARG A 327 -19.51 -2.59 0.12
CA ARG A 327 -20.21 -1.59 -0.70
C ARG A 327 -19.27 -0.57 -1.35
N ILE A 328 -18.13 -0.26 -0.72
CA ILE A 328 -17.12 0.60 -1.34
C ILE A 328 -16.46 -0.16 -2.48
N ILE A 329 -16.09 -1.42 -2.24
CA ILE A 329 -15.46 -2.28 -3.23
C ILE A 329 -16.37 -2.42 -4.46
N ASP A 330 -17.64 -2.74 -4.25
CA ASP A 330 -18.64 -2.91 -5.32
C ASP A 330 -18.88 -1.61 -6.09
N ALA A 331 -18.96 -0.47 -5.39
CA ALA A 331 -19.16 0.83 -6.02
C ALA A 331 -17.96 1.24 -6.89
N VAL A 332 -16.73 0.98 -6.43
CA VAL A 332 -15.51 1.23 -7.21
C VAL A 332 -15.44 0.30 -8.42
N ALA A 333 -15.72 -1.00 -8.24
CA ALA A 333 -15.76 -1.96 -9.35
C ALA A 333 -16.77 -1.56 -10.42
N THR A 334 -17.98 -1.16 -10.01
CA THR A 334 -19.02 -0.65 -10.90
C THR A 334 -18.56 0.60 -11.65
N ARG A 335 -17.90 1.54 -10.97
CA ARG A 335 -17.41 2.78 -11.58
C ARG A 335 -16.29 2.54 -12.60
N LEU A 336 -15.52 1.46 -12.42
CA LEU A 336 -14.49 0.98 -13.33
C LEU A 336 -15.04 -0.01 -14.37
N GLU A 337 -16.34 -0.30 -14.38
CA GLU A 337 -16.99 -1.25 -15.30
C GLU A 337 -16.37 -2.66 -15.25
N LEU A 338 -15.94 -3.08 -14.06
CA LEU A 338 -15.40 -4.42 -13.82
C LEU A 338 -16.47 -5.35 -13.24
N SER A 339 -16.50 -6.58 -13.77
CA SER A 339 -17.32 -7.67 -13.22
C SER A 339 -16.94 -7.97 -11.77
N SER A 340 -17.92 -8.33 -10.93
CA SER A 340 -17.70 -8.78 -9.56
C SER A 340 -16.79 -10.02 -9.47
N GLU A 341 -16.72 -10.83 -10.53
CA GLU A 341 -15.83 -12.00 -10.59
C GLU A 341 -14.35 -11.64 -10.68
N ARG A 342 -14.04 -10.40 -11.11
CA ARG A 342 -12.67 -9.86 -11.17
C ARG A 342 -12.29 -9.10 -9.89
N VAL A 343 -13.12 -9.16 -8.86
CA VAL A 343 -12.90 -8.46 -7.59
C VAL A 343 -12.41 -9.46 -6.54
N ILE A 344 -11.26 -9.17 -5.94
CA ILE A 344 -10.76 -9.94 -4.81
C ILE A 344 -11.34 -9.33 -3.53
N SER A 345 -12.13 -10.14 -2.81
CA SER A 345 -12.64 -9.79 -1.49
C SER A 345 -12.59 -10.98 -0.54
N ASN A 346 -12.06 -10.75 0.65
CA ASN A 346 -12.12 -11.67 1.79
C ASN A 346 -12.66 -10.98 3.06
N LEU A 347 -13.18 -9.75 2.90
CA LEU A 347 -13.70 -8.91 3.96
C LEU A 347 -14.69 -9.63 4.89
N ALA A 348 -15.51 -10.53 4.33
CA ALA A 348 -16.48 -11.31 5.09
C ALA A 348 -15.86 -12.12 6.24
N ASN A 349 -14.60 -12.56 6.10
CA ASN A 349 -13.94 -13.45 7.04
C ASN A 349 -13.08 -12.73 8.08
N TYR A 350 -12.62 -11.51 7.77
CA TYR A 350 -11.61 -10.81 8.56
C TYR A 350 -12.04 -9.43 9.05
N GLY A 351 -13.06 -8.83 8.45
CA GLY A 351 -13.35 -7.41 8.63
C GLY A 351 -12.25 -6.53 8.05
N ASN A 352 -12.28 -5.26 8.43
CA ASN A 352 -11.28 -4.27 8.04
C ASN A 352 -10.00 -4.45 8.85
N THR A 353 -8.97 -5.02 8.22
CA THR A 353 -7.64 -5.25 8.79
C THR A 353 -6.62 -4.16 8.40
N SER A 354 -7.10 -2.98 7.99
CA SER A 354 -6.28 -1.80 7.67
C SER A 354 -5.13 -2.11 6.71
N ALA A 355 -3.87 -1.84 7.08
CA ALA A 355 -2.72 -2.04 6.22
C ALA A 355 -2.52 -3.52 5.80
N ALA A 356 -2.99 -4.48 6.60
CA ALA A 356 -2.90 -5.91 6.28
C ALA A 356 -3.91 -6.36 5.21
N SER A 357 -4.94 -5.58 4.93
CA SER A 357 -6.08 -6.01 4.10
C SER A 357 -5.70 -6.44 2.68
N ILE A 358 -4.86 -5.65 2.01
CA ILE A 358 -4.41 -5.91 0.63
C ILE A 358 -3.49 -7.13 0.59
N PRO A 359 -2.38 -7.20 1.36
CA PRO A 359 -1.49 -8.36 1.28
C PRO A 359 -2.14 -9.65 1.80
N LEU A 360 -3.04 -9.59 2.78
CA LEU A 360 -3.82 -10.75 3.23
C LEU A 360 -4.71 -11.29 2.10
N ALA A 361 -5.49 -10.42 1.45
CA ALA A 361 -6.37 -10.82 0.36
C ALA A 361 -5.59 -11.29 -0.88
N LEU A 362 -4.42 -10.69 -1.16
CA LEU A 362 -3.52 -11.16 -2.22
C LEU A 362 -3.02 -12.58 -1.93
N ASP A 363 -2.55 -12.84 -0.71
CA ASP A 363 -2.01 -14.15 -0.32
C ASP A 363 -3.05 -15.27 -0.50
N GLU A 364 -4.29 -15.05 -0.05
CA GLU A 364 -5.37 -16.02 -0.26
C GLU A 364 -5.72 -16.22 -1.75
N ALA A 365 -5.75 -15.13 -2.53
CA ALA A 365 -6.08 -15.20 -3.94
C ALA A 365 -4.99 -15.91 -4.77
N VAL A 366 -3.72 -15.73 -4.41
CA VAL A 366 -2.58 -16.44 -5.02
C VAL A 366 -2.62 -17.91 -4.63
N ARG A 367 -2.73 -18.23 -3.33
CA ARG A 367 -2.73 -19.63 -2.84
C ARG A 367 -3.93 -20.44 -3.31
N SER A 368 -5.08 -19.79 -3.55
CA SER A 368 -6.26 -20.43 -4.13
C SER A 368 -6.18 -20.62 -5.65
N GLY A 369 -5.13 -20.12 -6.31
CA GLY A 369 -4.93 -20.21 -7.76
C GLY A 369 -5.77 -19.24 -8.59
N LYS A 370 -6.48 -18.28 -7.95
CA LYS A 370 -7.23 -17.23 -8.65
C LYS A 370 -6.28 -16.24 -9.32
N VAL A 371 -5.32 -15.73 -8.56
CA VAL A 371 -4.24 -14.89 -9.10
C VAL A 371 -3.10 -15.80 -9.56
N GLN A 372 -2.67 -15.64 -10.80
CA GLN A 372 -1.63 -16.43 -11.45
C GLN A 372 -0.54 -15.50 -11.98
N ALA A 373 0.66 -16.04 -12.20
CA ALA A 373 1.76 -15.27 -12.74
C ALA A 373 1.38 -14.65 -14.10
N GLY A 374 1.77 -13.40 -14.30
CA GLY A 374 1.41 -12.59 -15.47
C GLY A 374 0.10 -11.79 -15.33
N HIS A 375 -0.77 -12.11 -14.36
CA HIS A 375 -2.00 -11.35 -14.15
C HIS A 375 -1.72 -9.92 -13.71
N THR A 376 -2.47 -8.97 -14.27
CA THR A 376 -2.43 -7.56 -13.91
C THR A 376 -3.45 -7.25 -12.82
N ILE A 377 -2.99 -6.64 -11.74
CA ILE A 377 -3.79 -6.27 -10.58
C ILE A 377 -3.82 -4.75 -10.47
N ALA A 378 -5.02 -4.19 -10.42
CA ALA A 378 -5.23 -2.82 -9.98
C ALA A 378 -5.43 -2.82 -8.47
N ALA A 379 -4.38 -2.44 -7.73
CA ALA A 379 -4.41 -2.36 -6.28
C ALA A 379 -4.64 -0.92 -5.81
N ALA A 380 -5.46 -0.71 -4.78
CA ALA A 380 -5.58 0.61 -4.16
C ALA A 380 -5.87 0.58 -2.66
N GLY A 381 -5.11 1.37 -1.91
CA GLY A 381 -5.25 1.60 -0.48
C GLY A 381 -5.78 3.01 -0.21
N PHE A 382 -6.67 3.17 0.76
CA PHE A 382 -7.27 4.46 1.10
C PHE A 382 -7.76 4.44 2.56
N GLY A 383 -7.62 5.55 3.28
CA GLY A 383 -8.03 5.60 4.68
C GLY A 383 -7.63 6.89 5.38
N ALA A 384 -7.38 6.78 6.69
CA ALA A 384 -7.08 7.91 7.58
C ALA A 384 -5.89 8.76 7.08
N GLY A 385 -5.92 10.06 7.38
CA GLY A 385 -4.97 11.05 6.85
C GLY A 385 -5.64 12.33 6.33
N LEU A 386 -6.60 12.30 5.38
CA LEU A 386 -6.92 11.15 4.52
C LEU A 386 -5.78 10.92 3.54
N THR A 387 -5.44 9.65 3.31
CA THR A 387 -4.39 9.23 2.38
C THR A 387 -4.93 8.15 1.47
N TRP A 388 -4.49 8.16 0.21
CA TRP A 388 -4.82 7.10 -0.74
C TRP A 388 -3.74 6.93 -1.79
N GLY A 389 -3.68 5.73 -2.35
CA GLY A 389 -2.81 5.43 -3.47
C GLY A 389 -3.29 4.22 -4.24
N SER A 390 -2.93 4.17 -5.51
CA SER A 390 -3.14 3.05 -6.40
C SER A 390 -1.83 2.63 -7.07
N ALA A 391 -1.73 1.33 -7.36
CA ALA A 391 -0.62 0.75 -8.09
C ALA A 391 -1.17 -0.25 -9.11
N ILE A 392 -0.69 -0.16 -10.35
CA ILE A 392 -0.96 -1.17 -11.37
C ILE A 392 0.25 -2.09 -11.40
N ILE A 393 0.02 -3.33 -10.97
CA ILE A 393 1.08 -4.31 -10.76
C ILE A 393 0.81 -5.59 -11.55
N ARG A 394 1.88 -6.31 -11.90
CA ARG A 394 1.84 -7.68 -12.40
C ARG A 394 2.31 -8.61 -11.30
N TRP A 395 1.57 -9.69 -11.08
CA TRP A 395 1.97 -10.77 -10.18
C TRP A 395 2.91 -11.75 -10.87
N GLY A 396 3.97 -12.21 -10.19
CA GLY A 396 4.95 -13.17 -10.71
C GLY A 396 6.09 -12.55 -11.51
#